data_AF-A0AAD1XER3-F1
#
_entry.id   AF-A0AAD1XER3-F1
#
_cell.length_a   1.000
_cell.length_b   1.000
_cell.length_c   1.000
_cell.angle_alpha   90.00
_cell.angle_beta   90.00
_cell.angle_gamma   90.00
#
_symmetry.space_group_name_H-M   'P 1'
#
loop_
_entity.id
_entity.type
_entity.pdbx_description
1 polymer ?
#
loop_
_entity_poly.entity_id
_entity_poly.type
_entity_poly.pdbx_seq_one_letter_code
_entity_poly.pdbx_strand_id
1 'polypeptide(L)' 'MALTSPKKSHIPYRDSKLTYLLQDSLGGSSFTLVIGCISQTNVEEGLSTLRYLSRIGTVVNHPKVTR' A
#
# COMPACT_ATOMS: atom_id res chain seq x y z
N MET A 1 0.62 1.46 -9.11
CA MET A 1 0.98 1.82 -7.72
C MET A 1 2.34 2.50 -7.76
N ALA A 2 2.37 3.83 -7.62
CA ALA A 2 3.56 4.66 -7.89
C ALA A 2 4.71 4.43 -6.89
N LEU A 3 4.44 3.78 -5.76
CA LEU A 3 5.42 3.50 -4.71
C LEU A 3 6.47 2.47 -5.11
N THR A 4 6.11 1.55 -6.00
CA THR A 4 6.95 0.43 -6.45
C THR A 4 7.72 0.75 -7.74
N SER A 5 7.40 1.86 -8.40
CA SER A 5 8.03 2.27 -9.66
C SER A 5 9.33 3.05 -9.41
N PRO A 6 10.41 2.83 -10.19
CA PRO A 6 11.69 3.55 -10.01
C PRO A 6 11.66 5.03 -10.41
N LYS A 7 10.66 5.47 -11.20
CA LYS A 7 10.47 6.87 -11.61
C LYS A 7 9.56 7.61 -10.61
N LYS A 8 10.09 7.93 -9.44
CA LYS A 8 9.38 8.64 -8.35
C LYS A 8 9.51 10.15 -8.52
N SER A 9 8.51 10.80 -9.14
CA SER A 9 8.40 12.27 -9.08
C SER A 9 7.24 12.73 -8.19
N HIS A 10 6.14 11.99 -8.14
CA HIS A 10 4.96 12.35 -7.35
C HIS A 10 4.18 11.08 -7.01
N ILE A 11 3.90 10.86 -5.72
CA ILE A 11 3.02 9.78 -5.27
C ILE A 11 1.63 10.40 -5.04
N PRO A 12 0.58 9.92 -5.73
CA PRO A 12 -0.72 10.57 -5.71
C PRO A 12 -1.53 10.17 -4.46
N TYR A 13 -1.02 10.44 -3.27
CA TYR A 13 -1.79 10.24 -2.03
C TYR A 13 -3.07 11.08 -2.00
N ARG A 14 -3.12 12.18 -2.77
CA ARG A 14 -4.25 13.11 -2.86
C ARG A 14 -5.37 12.68 -3.80
N ASP A 15 -5.21 11.59 -4.55
CA ASP A 15 -6.27 11.11 -5.46
C ASP A 15 -7.50 10.63 -4.70
N SER A 16 -7.35 10.21 -3.44
CA SER A 16 -8.48 9.88 -2.57
C SER A 16 -8.24 10.32 -1.13
N LYS A 17 -9.32 10.66 -0.42
CA LYS A 17 -9.25 10.95 1.02
C LYS A 17 -8.70 9.74 1.81
N LEU A 18 -8.97 8.52 1.34
CA LEU A 18 -8.46 7.29 1.96
C LEU A 18 -6.93 7.20 1.85
N THR A 19 -6.38 7.37 0.65
CA THR A 19 -4.93 7.34 0.43
C THR A 19 -4.20 8.51 1.08
N TYR A 20 -4.89 9.63 1.29
CA TYR A 20 -4.36 10.77 2.02
C TYR A 20 -4.20 10.47 3.51
N LEU A 21 -5.22 9.88 4.15
CA LEU A 21 -5.14 9.46 5.55
C LEU A 21 -4.11 8.35 5.75
N LEU A 22 -3.95 7.47 4.76
CA LEU A 22 -2.99 6.36 4.81
C LEU A 22 -1.57 6.74 4.33
N GLN A 23 -1.30 8.01 4.00
CA GLN A 23 0.02 8.42 3.50
C GLN A 23 1.15 8.05 4.47
N ASP A 24 0.91 8.18 5.78
CA ASP A 24 1.91 7.88 6.81
C ASP A 24 2.16 6.37 6.96
N SER A 25 1.17 5.56 6.56
CA SER A 25 1.25 4.10 6.56
C SER A 25 1.82 3.52 5.25
N LEU A 26 1.79 4.25 4.15
CA LEU A 26 2.19 3.74 2.82
C LEU A 26 3.52 4.32 2.34
N GLY A 27 4.52 4.40 3.23
CA GLY A 27 5.86 4.94 2.94
C GLY A 27 6.32 6.01 3.93
N GLY A 28 5.57 6.25 5.01
CA GLY A 28 5.89 7.22 6.04
C GLY A 28 6.51 6.61 7.30
N SER A 29 6.12 7.16 8.45
CA SER A 29 6.73 6.88 9.76
C SER A 29 6.00 5.85 10.62
N SER A 30 5.11 5.04 10.03
CA SER A 30 4.34 4.04 10.75
C SER A 30 4.73 2.61 10.38
N PHE A 31 4.59 1.69 11.36
CA PHE A 31 4.54 0.26 11.08
C PHE A 31 3.20 -0.05 10.41
N THR A 32 3.23 -0.77 9.29
CA THR A 32 2.02 -1.02 8.50
C THR A 32 1.91 -2.48 8.15
N LEU A 33 0.75 -3.05 8.46
CA LEU A 33 0.35 -4.40 8.10
C LEU A 33 -0.87 -4.31 7.18
N VAL A 34 -0.84 -5.05 6.08
CA VAL A 34 -1.96 -5.13 5.14
C VAL A 34 -2.44 -6.57 5.09
N ILE A 35 -3.74 -6.76 5.31
CA ILE A 35 -4.42 -8.06 5.27
C ILE A 35 -5.38 -8.04 4.10
N GLY A 36 -5.25 -9.01 3.18
CA GLY A 36 -6.20 -9.19 2.08
C GLY A 36 -7.03 -10.44 2.29
N CYS A 37 -8.35 -10.29 2.24
CA CYS A 37 -9.29 -11.40 2.25
C CYS A 37 -9.57 -11.85 0.82
N ILE A 38 -9.38 -13.14 0.54
CA ILE A 38 -9.60 -13.74 -0.79
C ILE A 38 -10.70 -14.79 -0.68
N SER A 39 -11.67 -14.74 -1.59
CA SER A 39 -12.70 -15.78 -1.71
C SER A 39 -12.32 -16.81 -2.77
N GLN A 40 -12.63 -18.08 -2.52
CA GLN A 40 -12.40 -19.17 -3.48
C GLN A 40 -13.33 -19.12 -4.69
N THR A 41 -14.48 -18.45 -4.59
CA THR A 41 -15.46 -18.34 -5.68
C THR A 41 -15.05 -17.31 -6.74
N ASN A 42 -14.26 -16.30 -6.36
CA ASN A 42 -13.94 -15.15 -7.20
C ASN A 42 -12.42 -15.09 -7.42
N VAL A 43 -11.92 -16.04 -8.22
CA VAL A 43 -10.48 -16.21 -8.47
C VAL A 43 -9.87 -14.97 -9.15
N GLU A 44 -10.60 -14.30 -10.04
CA GLU A 44 -10.09 -13.12 -10.77
C GLU A 44 -9.84 -11.94 -9.84
N GLU A 45 -10.80 -11.62 -8.97
CA GLU A 45 -10.66 -10.60 -7.92
C GLU A 45 -9.62 -10.99 -6.86
N GLY A 46 -9.53 -12.28 -6.54
CA GLY A 46 -8.50 -12.83 -5.67
C GLY A 46 -7.08 -12.62 -6.21
N LEU A 47 -6.87 -12.85 -7.51
CA LEU A 47 -5.60 -12.59 -8.18
C LEU A 47 -5.26 -11.10 -8.20
N SER A 48 -6.23 -10.23 -8.43
CA SER A 48 -6.05 -8.77 -8.33
C SER A 48 -5.62 -8.35 -6.92
N THR A 49 -6.27 -8.89 -5.90
CA THR A 49 -5.92 -8.66 -4.48
C THR A 49 -4.51 -9.14 -4.17
N LEU A 50 -4.16 -10.37 -4.58
CA LEU A 50 -2.83 -10.94 -4.34
C LEU A 50 -1.72 -10.15 -5.05
N ARG A 51 -1.96 -9.72 -6.30
CA ARG A 51 -1.02 -8.84 -7.03
C ARG A 51 -0.82 -7.50 -6.31
N TYR A 52 -1.88 -6.95 -5.71
CA TYR A 52 -1.79 -5.74 -4.90
C TYR A 52 -0.97 -5.97 -3.62
N LEU A 53 -1.25 -7.04 -2.87
CA LEU A 53 -0.49 -7.41 -1.67
C LEU A 53 0.99 -7.62 -1.96
N SER A 54 1.30 -8.34 -3.04
CA SER A 54 2.68 -8.58 -3.48
C SER A 54 3.44 -7.26 -3.74
N ARG A 55 2.76 -6.25 -4.30
CA ARG A 55 3.36 -4.92 -4.51
C ARG A 55 3.52 -4.14 -3.22
N ILE A 56 2.53 -4.18 -2.32
CA ILE A 56 2.63 -3.52 -1.01
C ILE A 56 3.77 -4.08 -0.18
N GLY A 57 3.99 -5.40 -0.21
CA GLY A 57 5.06 -6.04 0.56
C GLY A 57 6.47 -5.55 0.20
N THR A 58 6.63 -4.88 -0.94
CA THR A 58 7.90 -4.26 -1.36
C THR A 58 8.06 -2.81 -0.90
N VAL A 59 7.01 -2.21 -0.31
CA VAL A 59 7.07 -0.84 0.21
C VAL A 59 7.80 -0.86 1.55
N VAL A 60 8.88 -0.07 1.62
CA VAL A 60 9.67 0.08 2.84
C VAL A 60 9.23 1.36 3.56
N ASN A 61 8.79 1.20 4.81
CA ASN A 61 8.48 2.31 5.70
C ASN A 61 9.68 2.61 6.63
N HIS A 62 9.78 3.85 7.09
CA HIS A 62 10.79 4.28 8.06
C HIS A 62 10.12 4.67 9.37
N PRO A 63 9.71 3.68 10.19
CA PRO A 63 8.93 3.93 11.39
C PRO A 63 9.70 4.84 12.36
N LYS A 64 9.03 5.87 12.89
CA LYS A 64 9.57 6.75 13.93
C LYS A 64 8.70 6.65 15.16
N VAL A 65 9.34 6.51 16.33
CA VAL A 65 8.64 6.58 17.62
C VAL A 65 8.31 8.04 17.89
N THR A 66 7.03 8.39 17.76
CA THR A 66 6.51 9.71 18.16
C THR A 66 6.30 9.70 19.68
N ARG A 67 6.84 10.71 20.37
CA ARG A 67 6.81 10.88 21.83
C ARG A 67 5.62 11.73 22.27
#